data_AF-A0A5J4QEB6-F1
#
_entry.id   AF-A0A5J4QEB6-F1
#
_cell.length_a   1.000
_cell.length_b   1.000
_cell.length_c   1.000
_cell.angle_alpha   90.00
_cell.angle_beta   90.00
_cell.angle_gamma   90.00
#
_symmetry.space_group_name_H-M   'P 1'
#
loop_
_entity.id
_entity.type
_entity.pdbx_description
1 polymer ?
#
loop_
_entity_poly.entity_id
_entity_poly.type
_entity_poly.pdbx_seq_one_letter_code
_entity_poly.pdbx_strand_id
1 'polypeptide(L)'
;MDKFLKTAWKENNLNGEANFDIDDDICKNQLDLFEGKKLTKIENFACTLRNNLLNSIIKTNKDAYTFTLEQGHIDTHASDEVKKMKKEDLINYAERTPLLNYDQVIKNKRIIIFEIIKSNENNKNRMDG
;
A
#
# COMPACT_ATOMS: atom_id res chain seq x y z
N MET A 1 -9.90 -14.93 12.18
CA MET A 1 -10.03 -14.69 10.73
C MET A 1 -8.69 -14.74 10.00
N ASP A 2 -7.60 -14.19 10.56
CA ASP A 2 -6.25 -14.20 9.96
C ASP A 2 -5.75 -15.59 9.52
N LYS A 3 -6.02 -16.63 10.31
CA LYS A 3 -5.51 -17.98 10.02
C LYS A 3 -6.13 -18.58 8.75
N PHE A 4 -7.38 -18.24 8.43
CA PHE A 4 -8.07 -18.73 7.23
C PHE A 4 -7.58 -18.01 5.98
N LEU A 5 -7.42 -16.69 6.04
CA LEU A 5 -6.87 -15.90 4.93
C LEU A 5 -5.40 -16.26 4.65
N LYS A 6 -4.59 -16.47 5.70
CA LYS A 6 -3.19 -16.92 5.53
C LYS A 6 -3.10 -18.28 4.84
N THR A 7 -3.97 -19.23 5.15
CA THR A 7 -4.01 -20.52 4.44
C THR A 7 -4.46 -20.38 2.99
N ALA A 8 -5.53 -19.60 2.74
CA ALA A 8 -6.04 -19.37 1.38
C ALA A 8 -5.02 -18.69 0.45
N TRP A 9 -4.24 -17.73 0.97
CA TRP A 9 -3.14 -17.11 0.22
C TRP A 9 -1.89 -18.00 0.14
N LYS A 10 -1.64 -18.86 1.12
CA LYS A 10 -0.51 -19.81 1.09
C LYS A 10 -0.67 -20.86 0.00
N GLU A 11 -1.89 -21.32 -0.28
CA GLU A 11 -2.16 -22.24 -1.41
C GLU A 11 -2.13 -21.54 -2.77
N ASN A 12 -2.40 -20.22 -2.81
CA ASN A 12 -2.29 -19.42 -4.05
C ASN A 12 -0.83 -19.07 -4.43
N ASN A 13 0.14 -19.39 -3.56
CA ASN A 13 1.56 -19.09 -3.77
C ASN A 13 2.22 -19.92 -4.90
N LEU A 14 1.48 -20.88 -5.50
CA LEU A 14 1.92 -21.67 -6.64
C LEU A 14 1.79 -20.96 -8.00
N ASN A 15 1.13 -19.80 -8.07
CA ASN A 15 0.78 -19.15 -9.35
C ASN A 15 1.19 -17.68 -9.47
N GLY A 16 1.98 -17.15 -8.53
CA GLY A 16 2.26 -15.73 -8.45
C GLY A 16 3.64 -15.43 -7.89
N GLU A 17 4.68 -15.73 -8.66
CA GLU A 17 5.95 -15.01 -8.54
C GLU A 17 5.69 -13.55 -8.92
N ALA A 18 5.15 -12.80 -7.97
CA ALA A 18 4.96 -11.36 -8.11
C ALA A 18 6.34 -10.75 -8.35
N ASN A 19 6.60 -10.32 -9.58
CA ASN A 19 7.76 -9.51 -9.90
C ASN A 19 7.56 -8.14 -9.23
N PHE A 20 7.91 -8.06 -7.94
CA PHE A 20 7.83 -6.85 -7.10
C PHE A 20 8.66 -5.67 -7.64
N ASP A 21 9.49 -5.90 -8.66
CA ASP A 21 10.42 -4.92 -9.23
C ASP A 21 9.83 -4.07 -10.39
N ILE A 22 8.62 -4.39 -10.89
CA ILE A 22 8.03 -3.71 -12.08
C ILE A 22 7.01 -2.62 -11.69
N ASP A 23 6.74 -2.44 -10.39
CA ASP A 23 5.55 -1.76 -9.88
C ASP A 23 5.78 -0.26 -9.58
N ASP A 24 6.64 0.42 -10.33
CA ASP A 24 6.89 1.87 -10.14
C ASP A 24 5.91 2.76 -10.94
N ASP A 25 5.39 2.26 -12.07
CA ASP A 25 4.59 3.07 -13.02
C ASP A 25 3.15 2.58 -13.25
N ILE A 26 2.80 1.38 -12.75
CA ILE A 26 1.54 0.71 -13.09
C ILE A 26 0.31 1.42 -12.49
N CYS A 27 0.47 2.00 -11.29
CA CYS A 27 -0.62 2.67 -10.58
C CYS A 27 -1.21 3.90 -11.29
N LYS A 28 -0.40 4.60 -12.10
CA LYS A 28 -0.86 5.78 -12.83
C LYS A 28 -1.61 5.41 -14.11
N ASN A 29 -1.48 4.18 -14.58
CA ASN A 29 -1.91 3.79 -15.92
C ASN A 29 -3.16 2.92 -15.94
N GLN A 30 -4.08 3.09 -14.99
CA GLN A 30 -5.42 2.50 -15.09
C GLN A 30 -6.26 3.30 -16.11
N LEU A 31 -5.85 3.22 -17.37
CA LEU A 31 -6.68 3.48 -18.54
C LEU A 31 -7.15 2.10 -19.02
N ASP A 32 -8.22 1.59 -18.44
CA ASP A 32 -8.96 0.53 -19.11
C ASP A 32 -10.14 1.18 -19.81
N LEU A 33 -10.10 1.18 -21.13
CA LEU A 33 -11.32 1.34 -21.90
C LEU A 33 -11.59 0.10 -22.76
N PHE A 34 -10.56 -0.53 -23.34
CA PHE A 34 -10.67 -1.79 -24.07
C PHE A 34 -9.28 -2.50 -24.10
N GLU A 35 -9.13 -3.65 -23.42
CA GLU A 35 -7.95 -4.57 -23.48
C GLU A 35 -6.64 -4.21 -22.72
N GLY A 36 -6.70 -3.58 -21.55
CA GLY A 36 -5.52 -3.29 -20.71
C GLY A 36 -5.08 -4.44 -19.78
N LYS A 37 -3.79 -4.49 -19.45
CA LYS A 37 -3.14 -5.46 -18.54
C LYS A 37 -3.96 -5.64 -17.24
N LYS A 38 -4.55 -6.83 -17.03
CA LYS A 38 -5.33 -7.14 -15.82
C LYS A 38 -4.42 -7.11 -14.59
N LEU A 39 -4.56 -6.07 -13.78
CA LEU A 39 -3.94 -6.02 -12.45
C LEU A 39 -4.41 -7.22 -11.64
N THR A 40 -3.47 -7.85 -10.94
CA THR A 40 -3.83 -8.88 -9.98
C THR A 40 -4.60 -8.25 -8.81
N LYS A 41 -5.39 -9.05 -8.09
CA LYS A 41 -6.10 -8.55 -6.89
C LYS A 41 -5.15 -7.91 -5.87
N ILE A 42 -3.91 -8.40 -5.79
CA ILE A 42 -2.88 -7.87 -4.89
C ILE A 42 -2.42 -6.48 -5.37
N GLU A 43 -2.11 -6.34 -6.66
CA GLU A 43 -1.67 -5.05 -7.22
C GLU A 43 -2.76 -3.98 -7.13
N ASN A 44 -4.00 -4.34 -7.44
CA ASN A 44 -5.12 -3.40 -7.31
C ASN A 44 -5.30 -2.94 -5.85
N PHE A 45 -5.15 -3.86 -4.90
CA PHE A 45 -5.17 -3.54 -3.48
C PHE A 45 -4.00 -2.61 -3.08
N ALA A 46 -2.78 -2.92 -3.48
CA ALA A 46 -1.59 -2.12 -3.18
C ALA A 46 -1.75 -0.70 -3.74
N CYS A 47 -2.23 -0.59 -4.98
CA CYS A 47 -2.47 0.68 -5.61
C CYS A 47 -3.53 1.53 -4.91
N THR A 48 -4.64 0.89 -4.53
CA THR A 48 -5.72 1.56 -3.79
C THR A 48 -5.24 2.01 -2.41
N LEU A 49 -4.48 1.16 -1.70
CA LEU A 49 -3.89 1.48 -0.40
C LEU A 49 -2.96 2.69 -0.49
N ARG A 50 -2.07 2.69 -1.48
CA ARG A 50 -1.13 3.78 -1.78
C ARG A 50 -1.88 5.07 -2.06
N ASN A 51 -2.88 5.04 -2.94
CA ASN A 51 -3.69 6.21 -3.26
C ASN A 51 -4.43 6.73 -2.02
N ASN A 52 -4.97 5.85 -1.18
CA ASN A 52 -5.64 6.24 0.06
C ASN A 52 -4.68 6.87 1.08
N LEU A 53 -3.44 6.38 1.18
CA LEU A 53 -2.39 7.00 2.00
C LEU A 53 -2.03 8.39 1.47
N LEU A 54 -1.80 8.54 0.15
CA LEU A 54 -1.46 9.82 -0.48
C LEU A 54 -2.60 10.85 -0.43
N ASN A 55 -3.86 10.39 -0.44
CA ASN A 55 -5.03 11.25 -0.29
C ASN A 55 -5.36 11.56 1.18
N SER A 56 -4.53 11.14 2.14
CA SER A 56 -4.82 11.28 3.58
C SER A 56 -6.14 10.62 4.00
N ILE A 57 -6.65 9.65 3.26
CA ILE A 57 -7.82 8.84 3.64
C ILE A 57 -7.40 7.88 4.74
N ILE A 58 -6.27 7.18 4.53
CA ILE A 58 -5.64 6.33 5.52
C ILE A 58 -4.51 7.13 6.16
N LYS A 59 -4.68 7.47 7.44
CA LYS A 59 -3.69 8.24 8.20
C LYS A 59 -2.97 7.41 9.24
N THR A 60 -3.49 6.24 9.58
CA THR A 60 -2.92 5.42 10.64
C THR A 60 -2.74 3.97 10.22
N ASN A 61 -1.83 3.27 10.92
CA ASN A 61 -1.67 1.83 10.77
C ASN A 61 -2.97 1.07 11.08
N LYS A 62 -3.81 1.58 11.99
CA LYS A 62 -5.12 0.99 12.27
C LYS A 62 -6.05 1.09 11.07
N ASP A 63 -6.14 2.27 10.45
CA ASP A 63 -6.97 2.47 9.25
C ASP A 63 -6.49 1.56 8.10
N ALA A 64 -5.17 1.51 7.89
CA ALA A 64 -4.58 0.62 6.89
C ALA A 64 -4.89 -0.85 7.18
N TYR A 65 -4.81 -1.27 8.44
CA TYR A 65 -5.15 -2.63 8.85
C TYR A 65 -6.64 -2.96 8.64
N THR A 66 -7.53 -2.06 9.05
CA THR A 66 -8.97 -2.22 8.83
C THR A 66 -9.29 -2.30 7.34
N PHE A 67 -8.75 -1.39 6.53
CA PHE A 67 -8.92 -1.40 5.08
C PHE A 67 -8.42 -2.72 4.45
N THR A 68 -7.28 -3.24 4.92
CA THR A 68 -6.72 -4.52 4.47
C THR A 68 -7.70 -5.67 4.72
N LEU A 69 -8.33 -5.69 5.90
CA LEU A 69 -9.33 -6.70 6.25
C LEU A 69 -10.61 -6.55 5.42
N GLU A 70 -11.09 -5.33 5.19
CA GLU A 70 -12.28 -5.06 4.38
C GLU A 70 -12.08 -5.51 2.92
N GLN A 71 -10.87 -5.37 2.39
CA GLN A 71 -10.52 -5.83 1.05
C GLN A 71 -10.23 -7.35 0.99
N GLY A 72 -10.18 -8.06 2.13
CA GLY A 72 -9.88 -9.49 2.19
C GLY A 72 -8.40 -9.84 1.96
N HIS A 73 -7.49 -8.91 2.21
CA HIS A 73 -6.05 -9.12 2.13
C HIS A 73 -5.43 -9.39 3.51
N ILE A 74 -4.15 -9.79 3.53
CA ILE A 74 -3.39 -10.04 4.75
C ILE A 74 -2.50 -8.86 5.12
N ASP A 75 -2.16 -8.77 6.41
CA ASP A 75 -1.28 -7.79 7.04
C ASP A 75 0.07 -7.61 6.32
N THR A 76 0.58 -8.70 5.74
CA THR A 76 1.85 -8.71 5.01
C THR A 76 1.80 -7.85 3.74
N HIS A 77 0.71 -7.90 2.96
CA HIS A 77 0.61 -7.13 1.71
C HIS A 77 0.61 -5.62 1.98
N ALA A 78 -0.15 -5.19 2.99
CA ALA A 78 -0.17 -3.78 3.39
C ALA A 78 1.16 -3.33 4.00
N SER A 79 1.79 -4.19 4.80
CA SER A 79 3.11 -3.91 5.37
C SER A 79 4.19 -3.74 4.33
N ASP A 80 4.14 -4.53 3.26
CA ASP A 80 5.10 -4.46 2.17
C ASP A 80 4.95 -3.14 1.40
N GLU A 81 3.72 -2.80 1.00
CA GLU A 81 3.44 -1.56 0.28
C GLU A 81 3.81 -0.30 1.11
N VAL A 82 3.45 -0.26 2.39
CA VAL A 82 3.78 0.89 3.25
C VAL A 82 5.30 1.04 3.45
N LYS A 83 6.05 -0.07 3.51
CA LYS A 83 7.52 -0.01 3.53
C LYS A 83 8.07 0.49 2.21
N LYS A 84 7.51 0.05 1.08
CA LYS A 84 7.88 0.50 -0.26
C LYS A 84 7.67 2.01 -0.39
N MET A 85 6.49 2.52 -0.03
CA MET A 85 6.19 3.95 -0.03
C MET A 85 7.13 4.78 0.86
N LYS A 86 7.59 4.24 2.00
CA LYS A 86 8.60 4.90 2.84
C LYS A 86 9.98 4.91 2.18
N LYS A 87 10.35 3.84 1.49
CA LYS A 87 11.60 3.76 0.71
C LYS A 87 11.59 4.74 -0.48
N GLU A 88 10.41 4.96 -1.07
CA GLU A 88 10.17 5.93 -2.14
C GLU A 88 10.00 7.37 -1.63
N ASP A 89 10.19 7.62 -0.33
CA ASP A 89 10.06 8.95 0.30
C ASP A 89 8.68 9.61 0.06
N LEU A 90 7.63 8.80 -0.12
CA LEU A 90 6.26 9.31 -0.29
C LEU A 90 5.58 9.57 1.04
N ILE A 91 5.87 8.71 2.02
CA ILE A 91 5.33 8.78 3.37
C ILE A 91 6.46 8.56 4.39
N ASN A 92 6.32 9.21 5.53
CA ASN A 92 7.13 9.04 6.71
C ASN A 92 6.28 8.52 7.87
N TYR A 93 6.94 7.85 8.81
CA TYR A 93 6.36 7.49 10.09
C TYR A 93 7.46 7.29 11.12
N ALA A 94 7.16 7.64 12.38
CA ALA A 94 8.12 7.66 13.48
C ALA A 94 8.75 6.29 13.79
N GLU A 95 8.00 5.21 13.58
CA GLU A 95 8.48 3.85 13.86
C GLU A 95 9.41 3.31 12.75
N ARG A 96 10.20 2.28 13.08
CA ARG A 96 11.04 1.57 12.10
C ARG A 96 10.26 0.65 11.17
N THR A 97 9.09 0.20 11.60
CA THR A 97 8.21 -0.68 10.83
C THR A 97 6.78 -0.18 10.93
N PRO A 98 5.92 -0.49 9.95
CA PRO A 98 4.56 0.03 9.94
C PRO A 98 3.63 -0.67 10.95
N LEU A 99 4.10 -1.73 11.64
CA LEU A 99 3.38 -2.49 12.69
C LEU A 99 1.89 -2.75 12.37
N LEU A 100 1.60 -3.13 11.12
CA LEU A 100 0.25 -3.41 10.62
C LEU A 100 -0.27 -4.80 10.98
N ASN A 101 0.22 -5.37 12.09
CA ASN A 101 -0.16 -6.72 12.51
C ASN A 101 -1.29 -6.65 13.53
N TYR A 102 -2.17 -7.65 13.52
CA TYR A 102 -3.27 -7.79 14.49
C TYR A 102 -2.81 -7.59 15.94
N ASP A 103 -1.70 -8.22 16.33
CA ASP A 103 -1.19 -8.13 17.70
C ASP A 103 -0.78 -6.69 18.05
N GLN A 104 -0.24 -5.91 17.12
CA GLN A 104 0.17 -4.53 17.39
C GLN A 104 -1.02 -3.56 17.41
N VAL A 105 -1.91 -3.67 16.42
CA VAL A 105 -3.05 -2.76 16.23
C VAL A 105 -4.20 -3.07 17.21
N ILE A 106 -4.56 -4.34 17.36
CA ILE A 106 -5.75 -4.75 18.13
C ILE A 106 -5.40 -5.09 19.57
N LYS A 107 -4.33 -5.85 19.80
CA LYS A 107 -3.97 -6.32 21.15
C LYS A 107 -3.18 -5.27 21.92
N ASN A 108 -2.15 -4.67 21.32
CA ASN A 108 -1.33 -3.63 21.94
C ASN A 108 -1.86 -2.20 21.70
N LYS A 109 -2.86 -2.03 20.82
CA LYS A 109 -3.45 -0.72 20.48
C LYS A 109 -2.43 0.35 20.09
N ARG A 110 -1.33 -0.05 19.45
CA ARG A 110 -0.31 0.88 18.96
C ARG A 110 -0.80 1.56 17.69
N ILE A 111 -0.93 2.88 17.76
CA ILE A 111 -1.34 3.71 16.63
C ILE A 111 -0.12 4.45 16.10
N ILE A 112 0.21 4.21 14.84
CA ILE A 112 1.26 4.90 14.09
C ILE A 112 0.56 5.81 13.10
N ILE A 113 0.97 7.07 13.08
CA ILE A 113 0.47 8.06 12.13
C ILE A 113 1.44 8.09 10.95
N PHE A 114 0.87 8.02 9.74
CA PHE A 114 1.58 8.18 8.49
C PHE A 114 1.54 9.65 8.08
N GLU A 115 2.71 10.24 7.89
CA GLU A 115 2.88 11.62 7.43
C GLU A 115 3.27 11.60 5.96
N ILE A 116 2.51 12.24 5.10
CA ILE A 116 2.81 12.26 3.66
C ILE A 116 3.91 13.29 3.43
N ILE A 117 5.03 12.88 2.84
CA ILE A 117 6.16 13.78 2.59
C ILE A 117 5.91 14.65 1.36
N LYS A 118 5.10 14.16 0.41
CA LYS A 118 4.67 14.83 -0.83
C LYS A 118 5.74 15.79 -1.35
N SER A 119 6.71 15.27 -2.12
CA SER A 119 7.67 16.10 -2.86
C SER A 119 6.92 17.16 -3.65
N ASN A 120 6.87 18.36 -3.09
CA ASN A 120 6.26 19.51 -3.69
C ASN A 120 7.30 20.11 -4.63
N GLU A 121 7.63 19.36 -5.69
CA GLU A 121 8.46 19.87 -6.79
C GLU A 121 7.54 20.44 -7.88
N ASN A 122 6.73 21.43 -7.49
CA ASN A 122 6.28 22.45 -8.42
C ASN A 122 7.26 23.63 -8.33
N ASN A 123 8.54 23.38 -8.61
CA ASN A 123 9.41 24.47 -9.01
C ASN A 123 9.15 24.72 -10.49
N LYS A 124 8.20 25.63 -10.72
CA LYS A 124 7.75 26.13 -12.01
C LYS A 124 8.93 26.73 -12.76
N ASN A 125 9.63 25.88 -13.51
CA ASN A 125 10.55 26.30 -14.54
C ASN A 125 9.70 26.79 -15.73
N ARG A 126 9.52 28.11 -15.86
CA ARG A 126 9.20 28.86 -17.10
C ARG A 126 8.84 30.31 -16.76
N MET A 127 9.82 31.18 -16.89
CA MET A 127 9.71 32.49 -17.55
C MET A 127 11.13 32.87 -18.00
N ASP A 128 11.56 32.21 -19.07
CA ASP A 128 12.45 32.83 -20.05
C ASP A 128 11.55 33.69 -20.94
N GLY A 129 11.83 34.99 -20.97
CA GLY A 129 11.09 36.03 -21.69
C GLY A 129 11.83 37.34 -21.61
#